data_AF-A0A944QDB1-F1
#
_entry.id   AF-A0A944QDB1-F1
#
_cell.length_a   1.000
_cell.length_b   1.000
_cell.length_c   1.000
_cell.angle_alpha   90.00
_cell.angle_beta   90.00
_cell.angle_gamma   90.00
#
_symmetry.space_group_name_H-M   'P 1'
#
loop_
_entity.id
_entity.type
_entity.pdbx_description
1 polymer ?
#
loop_
_entity_poly.entity_id
_entity_poly.type
_entity_poly.pdbx_seq_one_letter_code
_entity_poly.pdbx_strand_id
1 'polypeptide(L)' 'MWWAYVLLGPASRGDYFAPIVHSHDDFEQASEMDLAGFEVETDAHAYRYAVRRDDLPKEQV' A
#
# COMPACT_ATOMS: atom_id res chain seq x y z
N MET A 1 21.50 -35.28 -10.12
CA MET A 1 22.49 -34.48 -10.89
C MET A 1 23.15 -33.51 -9.92
N TRP A 2 24.33 -33.84 -9.40
CA TRP A 2 25.03 -33.10 -8.33
C TRP A 2 25.75 -31.84 -8.86
N TRP A 3 26.20 -31.87 -10.12
CA TRP A 3 27.10 -30.87 -10.71
C TRP A 3 26.54 -29.43 -10.78
N ALA A 4 25.22 -29.25 -10.84
CA ALA A 4 24.60 -27.92 -10.92
C ALA A 4 24.84 -27.06 -9.65
N TYR A 5 24.93 -27.68 -8.47
CA TYR A 5 25.15 -26.98 -7.20
C TYR A 5 26.56 -26.40 -7.06
N VAL A 6 27.54 -26.96 -7.77
CA VAL A 6 28.96 -26.53 -7.68
C VAL A 6 29.20 -25.27 -8.52
N LEU A 7 28.48 -25.09 -9.63
CA LEU A 7 28.70 -23.97 -10.56
C LEU A 7 27.93 -22.70 -10.18
N LEU A 8 26.78 -22.82 -9.53
CA LEU A 8 25.89 -21.68 -9.25
C LEU A 8 25.92 -21.23 -7.78
N GLY A 9 26.64 -21.96 -6.91
CA GLY A 9 26.63 -21.73 -5.47
C GLY A 9 25.23 -21.88 -4.86
N PRO A 10 25.10 -21.81 -3.52
CA PRO A 10 23.77 -21.63 -2.92
C PRO A 10 23.18 -20.31 -3.45
N ALA A 11 21.90 -20.32 -3.83
CA ALA A 11 21.20 -19.09 -4.19
C ALA A 11 21.39 -18.06 -3.08
N SER A 12 21.93 -16.89 -3.40
CA SER A 12 22.08 -15.81 -2.43
C SER A 12 20.68 -15.41 -1.95
N ARG A 13 20.27 -15.92 -0.79
CA ARG A 13 19.13 -15.35 -0.06
C ARG A 13 19.58 -13.98 0.40
N GLY A 14 18.92 -12.94 -0.11
CA GLY A 14 19.21 -11.55 0.26
C GLY A 14 19.12 -11.32 1.77
N ASP A 15 19.60 -10.16 2.22
CA ASP A 15 19.54 -9.79 3.63
C ASP A 15 18.07 -9.74 4.12
N TYR A 16 17.73 -10.64 5.05
CA TYR A 16 16.39 -10.74 5.65
C TYR A 16 16.06 -9.55 6.56
N PHE A 17 17.05 -8.75 6.93
CA PHE A 17 16.86 -7.54 7.74
C PHE A 17 16.79 -6.27 6.89
N ALA A 18 17.02 -6.37 5.58
CA ALA A 18 16.85 -5.23 4.69
C ALA A 18 15.37 -4.83 4.59
N PRO A 19 15.04 -3.53 4.65
CA PRO A 19 13.67 -3.07 4.49
C PRO A 19 13.17 -3.37 3.07
N ILE A 20 11.90 -3.76 2.97
CA ILE A 20 11.21 -3.90 1.67
C ILE A 20 10.92 -2.48 1.17
N VAL A 21 11.57 -2.09 0.08
CA VAL A 21 11.31 -0.82 -0.61
C VAL A 21 10.35 -1.13 -1.75
N HIS A 22 9.09 -0.70 -1.62
CA HIS A 22 8.12 -0.75 -2.71
C HIS A 22 8.41 0.40 -3.68
N SER A 23 8.65 0.07 -4.95
CA SER A 23 8.79 1.08 -6.00
C SER A 23 7.40 1.40 -6.52
N HIS A 24 6.97 2.64 -6.35
CA HIS A 24 5.70 3.10 -6.88
C HIS A 24 5.78 3.31 -8.39
N ASP A 25 4.75 2.88 -9.09
CA ASP A 25 4.53 3.23 -10.50
C ASP A 25 3.53 4.39 -10.63
N ASP A 26 3.32 4.84 -11.86
CA ASP A 26 2.42 5.97 -12.14
C ASP A 26 0.96 5.69 -11.72
N PHE A 27 0.53 4.42 -11.73
CA PHE A 27 -0.83 4.03 -11.35
C PHE A 27 -1.01 4.02 -9.83
N GLU A 28 0.00 3.54 -9.09
CA GLU A 28 0.00 3.61 -7.63
C GLU A 28 -0.04 5.06 -7.15
N GLN A 29 0.79 5.93 -7.74
CA GLN A 29 0.78 7.35 -7.40
C GLN A 29 -0.55 8.03 -7.75
N ALA A 30 -1.14 7.72 -8.90
CA ALA A 30 -2.46 8.24 -9.28
C ALA A 30 -3.56 7.79 -8.31
N SER A 31 -3.50 6.53 -7.86
CA SER A 31 -4.43 5.96 -6.88
C SER A 31 -4.32 6.68 -5.53
N GLU A 32 -3.10 6.91 -5.04
CA GLU A 32 -2.86 7.67 -3.80
C GLU A 32 -3.43 9.09 -3.87
N MET A 33 -3.26 9.76 -5.01
CA MET A 33 -3.82 11.09 -5.24
C MET A 33 -5.35 11.12 -5.23
N ASP A 34 -6.01 10.13 -5.85
CA ASP A 34 -7.49 10.04 -5.83
C ASP A 34 -8.00 9.71 -4.42
N LEU A 35 -7.31 8.83 -3.69
CA LEU A 35 -7.66 8.43 -2.33
C LEU A 35 -7.44 9.54 -1.29
N ALA A 36 -6.53 10.48 -1.52
CA ALA A 36 -6.26 11.60 -0.60
C ALA A 36 -7.48 12.51 -0.35
N GLY A 37 -8.50 12.45 -1.22
CA GLY A 37 -9.75 13.17 -1.08
C GLY A 37 -10.81 12.49 -0.20
N PHE A 38 -10.51 11.34 0.40
CA PHE A 38 -11.46 10.60 1.22
C PHE A 38 -11.15 10.70 2.72
N GLU A 39 -12.20 10.71 3.53
CA GLU A 39 -12.15 10.57 4.98
C GLU A 39 -12.85 9.27 5.41
N VAL A 40 -12.42 8.69 6.52
CA VAL A 40 -13.04 7.47 7.07
C VAL A 40 -14.05 7.89 8.13
N GLU A 41 -15.32 7.59 7.88
CA GLU A 41 -16.39 7.79 8.85
C GLU A 41 -16.74 6.48 9.55
N THR A 42 -17.23 6.60 10.78
CA THR A 42 -17.73 5.47 11.57
C THR A 42 -19.15 5.79 12.02
N ASP A 43 -20.11 4.91 11.70
CA ASP A 43 -21.51 5.10 12.10
C ASP A 43 -21.79 4.66 13.55
N ALA A 44 -23.03 4.83 13.99
CA ALA A 44 -23.48 4.43 15.32
C ALA A 44 -23.43 2.89 15.56
N HIS A 45 -23.33 2.09 14.49
CA HIS A 45 -23.19 0.63 14.55
C HIS A 45 -21.73 0.17 14.42
N ALA A 46 -20.77 1.11 14.43
CA ALA A 46 -19.34 0.87 14.24
C ALA A 46 -18.93 0.35 12.86
N TYR A 47 -19.74 0.57 11.82
CA TYR A 47 -19.34 0.33 10.43
C TYR A 47 -18.46 1.47 9.91
N ARG A 48 -17.42 1.12 9.14
CA ARG A 48 -16.45 2.05 8.57
C ARG A 48 -16.57 2.15 7.06
N TYR A 49 -16.62 3.38 6.56
CA TYR A 49 -16.76 3.66 5.14
C TYR A 49 -15.91 4.88 4.76
N ALA A 50 -15.46 4.90 3.52
CA ALA A 50 -14.76 6.05 2.95
C ALA A 50 -15.78 7.02 2.36
N VAL A 51 -15.69 8.29 2.73
CA VAL A 51 -16.54 9.37 2.22
C VAL A 51 -15.67 10.40 1.53
N ARG A 52 -16.07 10.90 0.36
CA ARG A 52 -15.37 12.02 -0.28
C ARG A 52 -15.60 13.29 0.54
N ARG A 53 -14.53 14.01 0.82
CA ARG A 53 -14.56 15.24 1.62
C ARG A 53 -15.51 16.30 1.07
N ASP A 54 -15.64 16.37 -0.25
CA ASP A 54 -16.52 17.33 -0.93
C ASP A 54 -18.01 17.00 -0.78
N ASP A 55 -18.36 15.75 -0.48
CA ASP A 55 -19.74 15.31 -0.29
C ASP A 55 -20.23 15.53 1.15
N LEU A 56 -19.30 15.85 2.07
CA LEU A 56 -19.64 16.13 3.46
C LEU A 56 -20.32 17.50 3.57
N PRO A 57 -21.43 17.60 4.32
CA PRO A 57 -22.05 18.89 4.60
C PRO A 57 -21.03 19.77 5.34
N LYS A 58 -20.70 20.92 4.75
CA LYS A 58 -19.80 21.89 5.37
C LYS A 58 -20.42 22.34 6.69
N GLU A 59 -19.75 22.06 7.80
CA GLU A 59 -20.13 22.61 9.10
C GLU A 59 -20.04 24.14 9.01
N GLN A 60 -21.21 24.80 8.99
CA GLN A 60 -21.28 26.26 8.99
C GLN A 60 -20.97 26.73 10.40
N VAL A 61 -19.77 27.25 10.59
CA VAL A 61 -19.31 27.90 11.84
C VAL A 61 -19.78 29.35 11.88
#